data_AF-A0A1D8RSZ1-F1
#
_entry.id   AF-A0A1D8RSZ1-F1
#
_cell.length_a   1.000
_cell.length_b   1.000
_cell.length_c   1.000
_cell.angle_alpha   90.00
_cell.angle_beta   90.00
_cell.angle_gamma   90.00
#
_symmetry.space_group_name_H-M   'P 1'
#
loop_
_entity.id
_entity.type
_entity.pdbx_description
1 polymer ?
#
loop_
_entity_poly.entity_id
_entity_poly.type
_entity_poly.pdbx_seq_one_letter_code
_entity_poly.pdbx_strand_id
1 'polypeptide(L)'
;MTIFNYYFPDNLDFVDPKFNGITNEKTKYHRKYDDDAYPHEILKELPYNGMLVSLAGVGTMQKKGKYYTQELTEDFYYYGAKKFLRLNQEKFSNVLLMGDCGAFDYVNEPEPPFTIDELIEFYDRGGFDCGISLDHIVFPYAKDDEALKAMDYADIREAERRIKITLDNAVLFLERSKILNTSKGKSFIPYGVAHGFSKESFISSVKKLEEIGYTHITIGGMIKSKTPDLLDLLETLSSIKKKETQFHLLGICRFENIPAYAKYGVTSADSTSPLMQGIKAGKYFEFNDDAHELIQSLSIRIRQCDHDNVQKLIDKHRHEIRSLVVKMLNNNEIDIDLSNNALSTNECVKRLETDCIKKLKQYDATGEHFNATFKALMAYEKVTTADHLAEITPVKQAILNKDKLRVKKFLLERPWKTCTCGVCESGIMNIIFRSNQTNRRRGIHNLAMVTKHKDKVIDDMKSTMIKANK
;
A
#
# COMPACT_ATOMS: atom_id res chain seq x y z
N MET A 1 -20.98 -10.82 14.71
CA MET A 1 -19.62 -11.35 14.46
C MET A 1 -18.79 -10.20 13.94
N THR A 2 -17.61 -9.96 14.52
CA THR A 2 -16.71 -8.90 14.05
C THR A 2 -16.16 -9.29 12.67
N ILE A 3 -16.54 -8.54 11.64
CA ILE A 3 -16.02 -8.66 10.28
C ILE A 3 -15.18 -7.41 10.03
N PHE A 4 -13.99 -7.59 9.46
CA PHE A 4 -13.14 -6.50 9.00
C PHE A 4 -12.72 -6.76 7.55
N ASN A 5 -13.27 -5.98 6.63
CA ASN A 5 -13.00 -6.08 5.20
C ASN A 5 -11.85 -5.15 4.81
N TYR A 6 -10.80 -5.72 4.23
CA TYR A 6 -9.71 -4.97 3.61
C TYR A 6 -9.97 -4.81 2.12
N TYR A 7 -10.01 -3.55 1.65
CA TYR A 7 -10.11 -3.19 0.25
C TYR A 7 -8.75 -2.74 -0.29
N PHE A 8 -8.35 -3.27 -1.45
CA PHE A 8 -7.15 -2.81 -2.14
C PHE A 8 -7.51 -1.82 -3.25
N PRO A 9 -7.05 -0.55 -3.17
CA PRO A 9 -7.31 0.44 -4.20
C PRO A 9 -6.59 0.09 -5.51
N ASP A 10 -7.33 0.12 -6.62
CA ASP A 10 -6.78 -0.07 -7.95
C ASP A 10 -6.06 1.19 -8.45
N ASN A 11 -4.75 1.05 -8.74
CA ASN A 11 -3.94 2.08 -9.41
C ASN A 11 -3.13 1.47 -10.57
N LEU A 12 -3.69 0.47 -11.28
CA LEU A 12 -2.96 -0.33 -12.29
C LEU A 12 -1.74 -1.03 -11.70
N ASP A 13 -1.92 -1.64 -10.52
CA ASP A 13 -0.87 -2.31 -9.76
C ASP A 13 -0.60 -3.73 -10.24
N PHE A 14 -0.22 -3.75 -11.51
CA PHE A 14 0.13 -4.88 -12.33
C PHE A 14 1.59 -5.32 -12.19
N VAL A 15 1.86 -6.59 -12.48
CA VAL A 15 3.21 -7.09 -12.76
C VAL A 15 3.22 -8.04 -13.95
N ASP A 16 4.34 -8.09 -14.65
CA ASP A 16 4.56 -8.97 -15.79
C ASP A 16 4.75 -10.40 -15.26
N PRO A 17 3.84 -11.35 -15.55
CA PRO A 17 3.97 -12.72 -15.05
C PRO A 17 5.19 -13.44 -15.65
N LYS A 18 5.62 -13.06 -16.86
CA LYS A 18 6.76 -13.64 -17.58
C LYS A 18 8.10 -12.94 -17.28
N PHE A 19 8.10 -11.87 -16.47
CA PHE A 19 9.33 -11.22 -16.02
C PHE A 19 10.26 -12.22 -15.33
N ASN A 20 11.53 -12.21 -15.75
CA ASN A 20 12.56 -13.09 -15.20
C ASN A 20 13.44 -12.32 -14.20
N GLY A 21 13.22 -12.50 -12.90
CA GLY A 21 14.03 -11.85 -11.85
C GLY A 21 15.52 -12.26 -11.82
N ILE A 22 15.87 -13.41 -12.41
CA ILE A 22 17.26 -13.91 -12.46
C ILE A 22 18.07 -13.11 -13.49
N THR A 23 17.51 -12.90 -14.68
CA THR A 23 18.15 -12.15 -15.78
C THR A 23 17.76 -10.67 -15.78
N ASN A 24 16.72 -10.30 -15.03
CA ASN A 24 16.06 -8.99 -15.06
C ASN A 24 15.45 -8.66 -16.44
N GLU A 25 15.10 -9.69 -17.21
CA GLU A 25 14.50 -9.56 -18.54
C GLU A 25 12.99 -9.28 -18.43
N LYS A 26 12.53 -8.34 -19.25
CA LYS A 26 11.11 -7.99 -19.41
C LYS A 26 10.54 -8.67 -20.66
N THR A 27 9.23 -8.90 -20.68
CA THR A 27 8.54 -9.34 -21.89
C THR A 27 8.64 -8.29 -23.00
N LYS A 28 9.00 -8.71 -24.21
CA LYS A 28 9.04 -7.85 -25.41
C LYS A 28 7.62 -7.68 -25.97
N TYR A 29 7.34 -6.52 -26.57
CA TYR A 29 6.03 -6.19 -27.17
C TYR A 29 4.87 -6.33 -26.16
N HIS A 30 5.08 -5.74 -24.99
CA HIS A 30 4.23 -5.86 -23.80
C HIS A 30 3.20 -4.74 -23.74
N ARG A 31 1.92 -5.10 -23.53
CA ARG A 31 0.83 -4.18 -23.23
C ARG A 31 0.44 -4.35 -21.77
N LYS A 32 0.65 -3.30 -20.97
CA LYS A 32 0.45 -3.34 -19.51
C LYS A 32 -0.91 -3.90 -19.09
N TYR A 33 -2.01 -3.37 -19.64
CA TYR A 33 -3.35 -3.82 -19.25
C TYR A 33 -3.67 -5.25 -19.70
N ASP A 34 -3.17 -5.68 -20.86
CA ASP A 34 -3.51 -6.99 -21.44
C ASP A 34 -2.62 -8.12 -20.90
N ASP A 35 -1.31 -7.86 -20.82
CA ASP A 35 -0.29 -8.90 -20.59
C ASP A 35 0.18 -9.00 -19.14
N ASP A 36 0.03 -7.93 -18.34
CA ASP A 36 0.31 -8.02 -16.91
C ASP A 36 -0.84 -8.66 -16.15
N ALA A 37 -0.54 -9.12 -14.94
CA ALA A 37 -1.49 -9.74 -14.03
C ALA A 37 -1.68 -8.89 -12.77
N TYR A 38 -2.93 -8.84 -12.30
CA TYR A 38 -3.29 -8.25 -11.02
C TYR A 38 -2.74 -9.09 -9.84
N PRO A 39 -2.67 -8.52 -8.62
CA PRO A 39 -2.24 -9.27 -7.44
C PRO A 39 -3.04 -10.57 -7.23
N HIS A 40 -4.36 -10.55 -7.45
CA HIS A 40 -5.24 -11.71 -7.24
C HIS A 40 -5.08 -12.81 -8.30
N GLU A 41 -4.46 -12.52 -9.45
CA GLU A 41 -4.16 -13.49 -10.51
C GLU A 41 -2.87 -14.26 -10.24
N ILE A 42 -1.93 -13.68 -9.49
CA ILE A 42 -0.59 -14.26 -9.24
C ILE A 42 -0.53 -14.94 -7.89
N LEU A 43 -1.25 -14.41 -6.91
CA LEU A 43 -1.28 -14.98 -5.57
C LEU A 43 -2.14 -16.24 -5.51
N LYS A 44 -1.68 -17.24 -4.75
CA LYS A 44 -2.43 -18.49 -4.55
C LYS A 44 -3.72 -18.24 -3.76
N GLU A 45 -3.61 -17.48 -2.68
CA GLU A 45 -4.73 -17.05 -1.82
C GLU A 45 -5.22 -15.66 -2.21
N LEU A 46 -6.44 -15.31 -1.81
CA LEU A 46 -7.01 -13.99 -2.09
C LEU A 46 -6.25 -12.90 -1.30
N PRO A 47 -5.70 -11.87 -1.96
CA PRO A 47 -4.92 -10.83 -1.29
C PRO A 47 -5.73 -9.81 -0.49
N TYR A 48 -7.06 -9.81 -0.59
CA TYR A 48 -7.95 -8.81 0.00
C TYR A 48 -9.40 -9.30 -0.04
N ASN A 49 -10.27 -8.66 0.74
CA ASN A 49 -11.71 -8.95 0.74
C ASN A 49 -12.44 -8.23 -0.41
N GLY A 50 -11.88 -7.13 -0.90
CA GLY A 50 -12.45 -6.37 -1.99
C GLY A 50 -11.44 -5.48 -2.70
N MET A 51 -11.86 -4.88 -3.81
CA MET A 51 -11.12 -3.84 -4.50
C MET A 51 -11.86 -2.52 -4.39
N LEU A 52 -11.10 -1.43 -4.22
CA LEU A 52 -11.62 -0.07 -4.31
C LEU A 52 -11.27 0.50 -5.68
N VAL A 53 -12.25 1.07 -6.38
CA VAL A 53 -12.06 1.68 -7.70
C VAL A 53 -12.56 3.12 -7.68
N SER A 54 -11.73 4.01 -8.21
CA SER A 54 -11.99 5.44 -8.15
C SER A 54 -12.54 6.01 -9.45
N LEU A 55 -13.58 6.83 -9.35
CA LEU A 55 -14.11 7.58 -10.48
C LEU A 55 -13.05 8.51 -11.09
N ALA A 56 -12.26 9.23 -10.29
CA ALA A 56 -11.16 10.04 -10.80
C ALA A 56 -10.09 9.21 -11.53
N GLY A 57 -9.89 7.97 -11.08
CA GLY A 57 -8.97 7.01 -11.69
C GLY A 57 -9.45 6.52 -13.06
N VAL A 58 -10.72 6.11 -13.14
CA VAL A 58 -11.34 5.55 -14.36
C VAL A 58 -11.76 6.63 -15.35
N GLY A 59 -12.30 7.75 -14.86
CA GLY A 59 -12.93 8.78 -15.67
C GLY A 59 -14.42 8.51 -15.94
N THR A 60 -15.04 9.40 -16.71
CA THR A 60 -16.40 9.25 -17.26
C THR A 60 -16.34 9.11 -18.78
N MET A 61 -17.48 8.91 -19.44
CA MET A 61 -17.54 8.92 -20.91
C MET A 61 -17.14 10.29 -21.50
N GLN A 62 -17.25 11.37 -20.74
CA GLN A 62 -16.97 12.74 -21.20
C GLN A 62 -15.66 13.30 -20.63
N LYS A 63 -15.15 12.73 -19.53
CA LYS A 63 -13.97 13.23 -18.82
C LYS A 63 -12.95 12.12 -18.67
N LYS A 64 -11.76 12.32 -19.25
CA LYS A 64 -10.65 11.38 -19.16
C LYS A 64 -10.22 11.17 -17.70
N GLY A 65 -10.09 9.91 -17.29
CA GLY A 65 -9.56 9.53 -15.99
C GLY A 65 -8.04 9.65 -15.87
N LYS A 66 -7.52 9.52 -14.65
CA LYS A 66 -6.10 9.61 -14.36
C LYS A 66 -5.30 8.37 -14.79
N TYR A 67 -5.88 7.18 -14.62
CA TYR A 67 -5.15 5.92 -14.77
C TYR A 67 -5.42 5.26 -16.12
N TYR A 68 -6.68 5.22 -16.54
CA TYR A 68 -7.10 4.49 -17.72
C TYR A 68 -7.13 5.36 -18.97
N THR A 69 -6.90 4.75 -20.14
CA THR A 69 -7.14 5.42 -21.43
C THR A 69 -8.64 5.47 -21.69
N GLN A 70 -9.08 6.33 -22.61
CA GLN A 70 -10.51 6.49 -22.88
C GLN A 70 -11.15 5.17 -23.35
N GLU A 71 -10.42 4.38 -24.13
CA GLU A 71 -10.87 3.07 -24.62
C GLU A 71 -11.09 2.10 -23.44
N LEU A 72 -10.19 2.08 -22.46
CA LEU A 72 -10.35 1.26 -21.25
C LEU A 72 -11.47 1.79 -20.34
N THR A 73 -11.70 3.11 -20.31
CA THR A 73 -12.85 3.70 -19.64
C THR A 73 -14.15 3.20 -20.31
N GLU A 74 -14.24 3.21 -21.63
CA GLU A 74 -15.39 2.66 -22.35
C GLU A 74 -15.62 1.17 -22.05
N ASP A 75 -14.54 0.37 -22.05
CA ASP A 75 -14.59 -1.05 -21.67
C ASP A 75 -15.09 -1.24 -20.23
N PHE A 76 -14.63 -0.44 -19.27
CA PHE A 76 -15.11 -0.49 -17.88
C PHE A 76 -16.62 -0.30 -17.82
N TYR A 77 -17.12 0.72 -18.50
CA TYR A 77 -18.54 1.10 -18.49
C TYR A 77 -19.42 0.17 -19.34
N TYR A 78 -18.82 -0.59 -20.27
CA TYR A 78 -19.50 -1.59 -21.08
C TYR A 78 -19.57 -2.96 -20.37
N TYR A 79 -18.45 -3.41 -19.77
CA TYR A 79 -18.35 -4.73 -19.15
C TYR A 79 -18.67 -4.76 -17.66
N GLY A 80 -18.60 -3.62 -16.97
CA GLY A 80 -18.65 -3.51 -15.52
C GLY A 80 -17.32 -3.86 -14.84
N ALA A 81 -17.15 -3.41 -13.60
CA ALA A 81 -15.89 -3.46 -12.87
C ALA A 81 -15.41 -4.90 -12.63
N LYS A 82 -16.33 -5.84 -12.35
CA LYS A 82 -15.95 -7.23 -12.05
C LYS A 82 -15.24 -7.92 -13.20
N LYS A 83 -15.72 -7.74 -14.45
CA LYS A 83 -15.05 -8.29 -15.64
C LYS A 83 -13.82 -7.47 -16.01
N PHE A 84 -13.91 -6.14 -15.92
CA PHE A 84 -12.80 -5.23 -16.22
C PHE A 84 -11.57 -5.48 -15.33
N LEU A 85 -11.77 -5.77 -14.05
CA LEU A 85 -10.72 -6.12 -13.09
C LEU A 85 -10.37 -7.63 -13.08
N ARG A 86 -10.94 -8.42 -14.00
CA ARG A 86 -10.71 -9.88 -14.12
C ARG A 86 -11.14 -10.70 -12.89
N LEU A 87 -12.12 -10.20 -12.15
CA LEU A 87 -12.73 -10.81 -10.96
C LEU A 87 -13.99 -11.64 -11.30
N ASN A 88 -14.22 -11.95 -12.58
CA ASN A 88 -15.43 -12.67 -13.03
C ASN A 88 -15.31 -14.20 -12.93
N GLN A 89 -14.20 -14.73 -12.40
CA GLN A 89 -14.02 -16.17 -12.15
C GLN A 89 -14.66 -16.58 -10.81
N GLU A 90 -15.06 -17.85 -10.68
CA GLU A 90 -15.71 -18.38 -9.47
C GLU A 90 -14.87 -18.18 -8.20
N LYS A 91 -13.53 -18.35 -8.30
CA LYS A 91 -12.59 -18.10 -7.21
C LYS A 91 -12.73 -16.69 -6.59
N PHE A 92 -13.19 -15.72 -7.37
CA PHE A 92 -13.33 -14.32 -6.99
C PHE A 92 -14.79 -13.92 -6.71
N SER A 93 -15.72 -14.88 -6.60
CA SER A 93 -17.15 -14.60 -6.43
C SER A 93 -17.42 -13.70 -5.23
N ASN A 94 -16.65 -13.88 -4.15
CA ASN A 94 -16.78 -13.19 -2.86
C ASN A 94 -15.92 -11.92 -2.75
N VAL A 95 -15.19 -11.54 -3.80
CA VAL A 95 -14.43 -10.28 -3.82
C VAL A 95 -15.41 -9.14 -4.04
N LEU A 96 -15.48 -8.24 -3.05
CA LEU A 96 -16.37 -7.08 -3.07
C LEU A 96 -15.79 -5.94 -3.90
N LEU A 97 -16.68 -5.15 -4.50
CA LEU A 97 -16.34 -3.93 -5.23
C LEU A 97 -16.82 -2.71 -4.45
N MET A 98 -15.88 -1.83 -4.08
CA MET A 98 -16.17 -0.55 -3.46
C MET A 98 -15.79 0.58 -4.41
N GLY A 99 -16.70 1.51 -4.63
CA GLY A 99 -16.46 2.69 -5.46
C GLY A 99 -16.19 3.92 -4.61
N ASP A 100 -15.24 4.76 -5.04
CA ASP A 100 -15.06 6.12 -4.52
C ASP A 100 -15.02 7.16 -5.65
N CYS A 101 -15.06 8.44 -5.27
CA CYS A 101 -14.99 9.55 -6.20
C CYS A 101 -13.54 9.95 -6.58
N GLY A 102 -12.54 9.53 -5.79
CA GLY A 102 -11.14 9.92 -5.96
C GLY A 102 -10.77 11.30 -5.44
N ALA A 103 -11.35 11.75 -4.33
CA ALA A 103 -11.12 13.10 -3.77
C ALA A 103 -9.65 13.48 -3.56
N PHE A 104 -8.77 12.50 -3.37
CA PHE A 104 -7.33 12.75 -3.31
C PHE A 104 -6.76 13.34 -4.61
N ASP A 105 -7.28 12.94 -5.77
CA ASP A 105 -6.76 13.33 -7.08
C ASP A 105 -7.18 14.74 -7.51
N TYR A 106 -8.27 15.26 -6.96
CA TYR A 106 -8.77 16.61 -7.22
C TYR A 106 -8.71 17.54 -6.00
N VAL A 107 -7.91 17.22 -4.99
CA VAL A 107 -7.82 18.00 -3.72
C VAL A 107 -7.50 19.49 -3.91
N ASN A 108 -6.82 19.83 -5.01
CA ASN A 108 -6.43 21.19 -5.35
C ASN A 108 -7.53 21.95 -6.13
N GLU A 109 -8.59 21.27 -6.55
CA GLU A 109 -9.73 21.89 -7.20
C GLU A 109 -10.61 22.60 -6.15
N PRO A 110 -11.22 23.75 -6.50
CA PRO A 110 -12.11 24.46 -5.58
C PRO A 110 -13.36 23.63 -5.27
N GLU A 111 -13.86 22.87 -6.23
CA GLU A 111 -15.08 22.05 -6.12
C GLU A 111 -14.81 20.65 -6.70
N PRO A 112 -15.53 19.59 -6.27
CA PRO A 112 -15.42 18.28 -6.89
C PRO A 112 -15.74 18.36 -8.40
N PRO A 113 -14.91 17.76 -9.28
CA PRO A 113 -15.05 17.89 -10.73
C PRO A 113 -16.14 16.96 -11.32
N PHE A 114 -16.85 16.22 -10.47
CA PHE A 114 -17.88 15.26 -10.86
C PHE A 114 -19.23 15.65 -10.27
N THR A 115 -20.29 15.27 -10.95
CA THR A 115 -21.66 15.41 -10.47
C THR A 115 -22.09 14.15 -9.71
N ILE A 116 -23.15 14.27 -8.89
CA ILE A 116 -23.75 13.12 -8.22
C ILE A 116 -24.27 12.10 -9.24
N ASP A 117 -24.83 12.54 -10.37
CA ASP A 117 -25.39 11.64 -11.37
C ASP A 117 -24.28 10.88 -12.12
N GLU A 118 -23.13 11.52 -12.44
CA GLU A 118 -21.95 10.83 -12.98
C GLU A 118 -21.43 9.75 -12.01
N LEU A 119 -21.43 10.04 -10.70
CA LEU A 119 -21.00 9.09 -9.68
C LEU A 119 -21.97 7.91 -9.53
N ILE A 120 -23.27 8.17 -9.56
CA ILE A 120 -24.31 7.13 -9.52
C ILE A 120 -24.22 6.24 -10.77
N GLU A 121 -24.04 6.82 -11.96
CA GLU A 121 -23.85 6.06 -13.20
C GLU A 121 -22.60 5.17 -13.12
N PHE A 122 -21.49 5.70 -12.59
CA PHE A 122 -20.27 4.94 -12.37
C PHE A 122 -20.51 3.72 -11.47
N TYR A 123 -21.23 3.89 -10.36
CA TYR A 123 -21.55 2.78 -9.45
C TYR A 123 -22.52 1.76 -10.06
N ASP A 124 -23.51 2.24 -10.80
CA ASP A 124 -24.52 1.40 -11.45
C ASP A 124 -23.90 0.54 -12.57
N ARG A 125 -23.20 1.18 -13.51
CA ARG A 125 -22.58 0.50 -14.67
C ARG A 125 -21.36 -0.32 -14.25
N GLY A 126 -20.64 0.11 -13.22
CA GLY A 126 -19.56 -0.66 -12.61
C GLY A 126 -20.05 -1.90 -11.86
N GLY A 127 -21.30 -1.93 -11.40
CA GLY A 127 -21.86 -3.05 -10.63
C GLY A 127 -21.21 -3.19 -9.25
N PHE A 128 -21.07 -2.08 -8.53
CA PHE A 128 -20.42 -2.04 -7.23
C PHE A 128 -21.31 -2.60 -6.11
N ASP A 129 -20.69 -3.15 -5.07
CA ASP A 129 -21.39 -3.61 -3.85
C ASP A 129 -21.57 -2.47 -2.85
N CYS A 130 -20.59 -1.56 -2.79
CA CYS A 130 -20.57 -0.38 -1.93
C CYS A 130 -20.15 0.86 -2.73
N GLY A 131 -20.75 2.02 -2.43
CA GLY A 131 -20.41 3.30 -3.10
C GLY A 131 -20.27 4.44 -2.10
N ILE A 132 -19.13 5.14 -2.13
CA ILE A 132 -18.83 6.29 -1.26
C ILE A 132 -19.37 7.58 -1.90
N SER A 133 -20.03 8.43 -1.10
CA SER A 133 -20.59 9.70 -1.57
C SER A 133 -19.50 10.66 -2.07
N LEU A 134 -19.85 11.55 -3.00
CA LEU A 134 -18.96 12.59 -3.51
C LEU A 134 -18.51 13.56 -2.41
N ASP A 135 -17.22 13.57 -2.08
CA ASP A 135 -16.63 14.39 -1.01
C ASP A 135 -15.56 15.37 -1.51
N HIS A 136 -15.14 16.26 -0.60
CA HIS A 136 -13.98 17.13 -0.78
C HIS A 136 -13.07 17.02 0.44
N ILE A 137 -11.85 16.50 0.24
CA ILE A 137 -10.99 16.06 1.33
C ILE A 137 -10.50 17.20 2.22
N VAL A 138 -10.59 17.01 3.54
CA VAL A 138 -10.00 17.89 4.56
C VAL A 138 -8.76 17.21 5.15
N PHE A 139 -7.60 17.88 5.08
CA PHE A 139 -6.34 17.38 5.65
C PHE A 139 -5.94 17.98 7.00
N PRO A 140 -6.15 19.30 7.26
CA PRO A 140 -5.83 19.86 8.57
C PRO A 140 -6.58 19.13 9.67
N TYR A 141 -5.89 18.75 10.74
CA TYR A 141 -6.51 18.13 11.91
C TYR A 141 -5.80 18.60 13.19
N ALA A 142 -6.57 19.24 14.07
CA ALA A 142 -6.19 19.58 15.42
C ALA A 142 -6.55 18.43 16.36
N LYS A 143 -5.54 17.83 16.97
CA LYS A 143 -5.70 16.73 17.93
C LYS A 143 -6.25 17.20 19.29
N ASP A 144 -6.06 18.47 19.63
CA ASP A 144 -6.44 19.10 20.89
C ASP A 144 -6.76 20.60 20.69
N ASP A 145 -7.30 21.23 21.74
CA ASP A 145 -7.70 22.64 21.74
C ASP A 145 -6.54 23.60 21.46
N GLU A 146 -5.33 23.23 21.88
CA GLU A 146 -4.14 24.06 21.71
C GLU A 146 -3.71 24.07 20.24
N ALA A 147 -3.67 22.90 19.61
CA ALA A 147 -3.45 22.76 18.17
C ALA A 147 -4.56 23.43 17.34
N LEU A 148 -5.81 23.40 17.82
CA LEU A 148 -6.93 24.05 17.14
C LEU A 148 -6.77 25.58 17.16
N LYS A 149 -6.40 26.16 18.31
CA LYS A 149 -6.13 27.60 18.43
C LYS A 149 -4.93 28.06 17.59
N ALA A 150 -3.98 27.16 17.36
CA ALA A 150 -2.80 27.43 16.54
C ALA A 150 -3.03 27.24 15.03
N MET A 151 -4.17 26.67 14.62
CA MET A 151 -4.50 26.46 13.21
C MET A 151 -4.84 27.78 12.52
N ASP A 152 -4.38 27.95 11.28
CA ASP A 152 -4.71 29.16 10.51
C ASP A 152 -6.22 29.24 10.30
N TYR A 153 -6.77 30.44 10.52
CA TYR A 153 -8.19 30.71 10.29
C TYR A 153 -8.60 30.45 8.82
N ALA A 154 -7.70 30.67 7.86
CA ALA A 154 -7.96 30.34 6.46
C ALA A 154 -8.14 28.83 6.25
N ASP A 155 -7.34 28.00 6.92
CA ASP A 155 -7.43 26.54 6.86
C ASP A 155 -8.73 26.04 7.50
N ILE A 156 -9.14 26.64 8.63
CA ILE A 156 -10.42 26.32 9.29
C ILE A 156 -11.59 26.62 8.34
N ARG A 157 -11.63 27.82 7.75
CA ARG A 157 -12.73 28.19 6.84
C ARG A 157 -12.79 27.30 5.61
N GLU A 158 -11.64 26.94 5.05
CA GLU A 158 -11.59 26.03 3.90
C GLU A 158 -12.05 24.61 4.30
N ALA A 159 -11.67 24.14 5.49
CA ALA A 159 -12.15 22.87 6.01
C ALA A 159 -13.68 22.87 6.23
N GLU A 160 -14.24 23.93 6.82
CA GLU A 160 -15.69 24.11 6.98
C GLU A 160 -16.42 24.12 5.64
N ARG A 161 -15.89 24.82 4.63
CA ARG A 161 -16.46 24.85 3.28
C ARG A 161 -16.49 23.45 2.66
N ARG A 162 -15.39 22.71 2.73
CA ARG A 162 -15.29 21.33 2.18
C ARG A 162 -16.19 20.34 2.92
N ILE A 163 -16.30 20.46 4.25
CA ILE A 163 -17.25 19.67 5.05
C ILE A 163 -18.68 19.95 4.60
N LYS A 164 -19.04 21.23 4.40
CA LYS A 164 -20.37 21.61 3.92
C LYS A 164 -20.69 20.99 2.56
N ILE A 165 -19.78 21.13 1.59
CA ILE A 165 -19.93 20.52 0.25
C ILE A 165 -20.15 19.01 0.36
N THR A 166 -19.34 18.34 1.18
CA THR A 166 -19.42 16.90 1.39
C THR A 166 -20.77 16.49 1.97
N LEU A 167 -21.28 17.21 2.98
CA LEU A 167 -22.57 16.90 3.61
C LEU A 167 -23.75 17.22 2.69
N ASP A 168 -23.70 18.32 1.93
CA ASP A 168 -24.73 18.66 0.94
C ASP A 168 -24.80 17.59 -0.18
N ASN A 169 -23.64 17.17 -0.68
CA ASN A 169 -23.53 16.07 -1.65
C ASN A 169 -24.06 14.76 -1.08
N ALA A 170 -23.80 14.46 0.20
CA ALA A 170 -24.27 13.25 0.85
C ALA A 170 -25.80 13.17 0.91
N VAL A 171 -26.52 14.29 1.04
CA VAL A 171 -27.99 14.32 0.97
C VAL A 171 -28.47 13.85 -0.41
N LEU A 172 -27.98 14.49 -1.46
CA LEU A 172 -28.36 14.19 -2.85
C LEU A 172 -27.96 12.76 -3.25
N PHE A 173 -26.76 12.33 -2.85
CA PHE A 173 -26.26 10.99 -3.14
C PHE A 173 -27.15 9.90 -2.53
N LEU A 174 -27.59 10.07 -1.27
CA LEU A 174 -28.44 9.08 -0.62
C LEU A 174 -29.81 9.00 -1.28
N GLU A 175 -30.39 10.14 -1.67
CA GLU A 175 -31.65 10.20 -2.40
C GLU A 175 -31.56 9.45 -3.73
N ARG A 176 -30.56 9.78 -4.56
CA ARG A 176 -30.32 9.12 -5.85
C ARG A 176 -30.05 7.63 -5.71
N SER A 177 -29.26 7.23 -4.72
CA SER A 177 -28.97 5.83 -4.42
C SER A 177 -30.24 5.05 -4.04
N LYS A 178 -31.14 5.65 -3.25
CA LYS A 178 -32.43 5.01 -2.89
C LYS A 178 -33.33 4.81 -4.11
N ILE A 179 -33.40 5.81 -5.00
CA ILE A 179 -34.18 5.73 -6.25
C ILE A 179 -33.64 4.58 -7.13
N LEU A 180 -32.32 4.54 -7.36
CA LEU A 180 -31.69 3.47 -8.16
C LEU A 180 -31.89 2.08 -7.53
N ASN A 181 -31.67 1.96 -6.22
CA ASN A 181 -31.83 0.69 -5.50
C ASN A 181 -33.27 0.16 -5.59
N THR A 182 -34.25 1.05 -5.54
CA THR A 182 -35.68 0.68 -5.64
C THR A 182 -36.04 0.25 -7.06
N SER A 183 -35.52 0.93 -8.09
CA SER A 183 -35.85 0.60 -9.49
C SER A 183 -35.19 -0.70 -9.98
N LYS A 184 -34.02 -1.07 -9.44
CA LYS A 184 -33.26 -2.27 -9.85
C LYS A 184 -33.29 -3.44 -8.86
N GLY A 185 -34.02 -3.35 -7.75
CA GLY A 185 -34.17 -4.42 -6.77
C GLY A 185 -33.00 -4.58 -5.78
N LYS A 186 -31.77 -4.19 -6.14
CA LYS A 186 -30.63 -3.79 -5.27
C LYS A 186 -29.43 -3.38 -6.16
N SER A 187 -28.83 -2.20 -5.96
CA SER A 187 -27.62 -1.76 -6.68
C SER A 187 -26.40 -1.82 -5.76
N PHE A 188 -26.24 -0.88 -4.82
CA PHE A 188 -25.11 -0.84 -3.88
C PHE A 188 -25.50 -0.26 -2.51
N ILE A 189 -24.64 -0.46 -1.50
CA ILE A 189 -24.77 0.15 -0.17
C ILE A 189 -24.11 1.54 -0.18
N PRO A 190 -24.84 2.63 0.09
CA PRO A 190 -24.28 3.97 0.10
C PRO A 190 -23.52 4.27 1.41
N TYR A 191 -22.31 4.81 1.26
CA TYR A 191 -21.45 5.25 2.36
C TYR A 191 -21.36 6.78 2.32
N GLY A 192 -21.63 7.46 3.43
CA GLY A 192 -21.45 8.90 3.55
C GLY A 192 -20.05 9.22 4.07
N VAL A 193 -19.43 10.33 3.65
CA VAL A 193 -18.07 10.69 4.11
C VAL A 193 -18.13 11.72 5.24
N ALA A 194 -17.58 11.37 6.40
CA ALA A 194 -17.32 12.30 7.49
C ALA A 194 -15.89 12.85 7.37
N HIS A 195 -15.80 14.17 7.20
CA HIS A 195 -14.57 14.94 7.38
C HIS A 195 -14.64 15.78 8.65
N GLY A 196 -13.48 16.24 9.11
CA GLY A 196 -13.33 17.13 10.24
C GLY A 196 -11.91 17.66 10.33
N PHE A 197 -11.76 18.82 10.97
CA PHE A 197 -10.48 19.43 11.31
C PHE A 197 -10.22 19.44 12.84
N SER A 198 -11.17 18.96 13.64
CA SER A 198 -11.09 18.70 15.09
C SER A 198 -12.03 17.55 15.46
N LYS A 199 -11.94 17.04 16.69
CA LYS A 199 -12.87 16.01 17.19
C LYS A 199 -14.34 16.46 17.07
N GLU A 200 -14.65 17.68 17.48
CA GLU A 200 -15.99 18.25 17.49
C GLU A 200 -16.56 18.34 16.08
N SER A 201 -15.74 18.77 15.10
CA SER A 201 -16.16 18.82 13.70
C SER A 201 -16.44 17.41 13.13
N PHE A 202 -15.64 16.40 13.48
CA PHE A 202 -15.92 15.01 13.10
C PHE A 202 -17.20 14.47 13.76
N ILE A 203 -17.42 14.75 15.04
CA ILE A 203 -18.65 14.39 15.76
C ILE A 203 -19.87 15.00 15.06
N SER A 204 -19.78 16.28 14.68
CA SER A 204 -20.82 16.99 13.95
C SER A 204 -21.12 16.32 12.60
N SER A 205 -20.09 16.03 11.81
CA SER A 205 -20.22 15.35 10.51
C SER A 205 -20.87 13.96 10.65
N VAL A 206 -20.42 13.14 11.62
CA VAL A 206 -21.00 11.80 11.85
C VAL A 206 -22.47 11.90 12.24
N LYS A 207 -22.82 12.77 13.21
CA LYS A 207 -24.22 12.98 13.61
C LYS A 207 -25.06 13.44 12.42
N LYS A 208 -24.54 14.34 11.58
CA LYS A 208 -25.28 14.83 10.42
C LYS A 208 -25.55 13.74 9.41
N LEU A 209 -24.58 12.88 9.12
CA LEU A 209 -24.77 11.73 8.22
C LEU A 209 -25.78 10.72 8.80
N GLU A 210 -25.76 10.49 10.12
CA GLU A 210 -26.75 9.64 10.78
C GLU A 210 -28.17 10.25 10.77
N GLU A 211 -28.31 11.57 10.80
CA GLU A 211 -29.57 12.29 10.60
C GLU A 211 -30.09 12.16 9.16
N ILE A 212 -29.18 12.25 8.18
CA ILE A 212 -29.50 12.05 6.75
C ILE A 212 -29.97 10.60 6.50
N GLY A 213 -29.51 9.66 7.31
CA GLY A 213 -29.95 8.27 7.31
C GLY A 213 -28.88 7.28 6.85
N TYR A 214 -27.60 7.67 6.87
CA TYR A 214 -26.50 6.74 6.64
C TYR A 214 -26.28 5.82 7.83
N THR A 215 -26.05 4.54 7.53
CA THR A 215 -25.60 3.52 8.50
C THR A 215 -24.15 3.10 8.25
N HIS A 216 -23.58 3.48 7.10
CA HIS A 216 -22.19 3.26 6.75
C HIS A 216 -21.54 4.62 6.53
N ILE A 217 -20.53 4.93 7.33
CA ILE A 217 -19.85 6.22 7.33
C ILE A 217 -18.37 6.02 7.11
N THR A 218 -17.83 6.69 6.11
CA THR A 218 -16.40 6.73 5.80
C THR A 218 -15.73 7.84 6.60
N ILE A 219 -14.66 7.52 7.33
CA ILE A 219 -13.81 8.51 8.01
C ILE A 219 -12.70 8.92 7.05
N GLY A 220 -12.84 10.11 6.46
CA GLY A 220 -11.92 10.64 5.46
C GLY A 220 -10.89 11.62 6.04
N GLY A 221 -9.84 11.92 5.25
CA GLY A 221 -8.87 12.99 5.58
C GLY A 221 -7.75 12.61 6.56
N MET A 222 -7.83 11.44 7.19
CA MET A 222 -6.92 11.05 8.29
C MET A 222 -5.63 10.34 7.84
N ILE A 223 -5.32 10.31 6.54
CA ILE A 223 -4.16 9.60 5.96
C ILE A 223 -2.83 10.06 6.59
N LYS A 224 -2.73 11.34 6.96
CA LYS A 224 -1.52 11.94 7.55
C LYS A 224 -1.47 11.87 9.08
N SER A 225 -2.57 11.50 9.74
CA SER A 225 -2.72 11.53 11.19
C SER A 225 -1.87 10.44 11.85
N LYS A 226 -1.34 10.67 13.06
CA LYS A 226 -0.58 9.63 13.77
C LYS A 226 -1.50 8.56 14.34
N THR A 227 -0.95 7.40 14.72
CA THR A 227 -1.74 6.30 15.31
C THR A 227 -2.50 6.71 16.56
N PRO A 228 -1.90 7.38 17.56
CA PRO A 228 -2.62 7.80 18.76
C PRO A 228 -3.80 8.73 18.42
N ASP A 229 -3.57 9.71 17.55
CA ASP A 229 -4.59 10.70 17.17
C ASP A 229 -5.79 10.05 16.45
N LEU A 230 -5.53 9.07 15.56
CA LEU A 230 -6.59 8.32 14.88
C LEU A 230 -7.38 7.45 15.86
N LEU A 231 -6.71 6.74 16.77
CA LEU A 231 -7.38 5.87 17.73
C LEU A 231 -8.24 6.65 18.72
N ASP A 232 -7.74 7.79 19.19
CA ASP A 232 -8.44 8.71 20.08
C ASP A 232 -9.69 9.32 19.41
N LEU A 233 -9.59 9.69 18.13
CA LEU A 233 -10.76 10.09 17.34
C LEU A 233 -11.79 8.95 17.24
N LEU A 234 -11.35 7.75 16.85
CA LEU A 234 -12.24 6.60 16.68
C LEU A 234 -12.93 6.19 17.98
N GLU A 235 -12.21 6.21 19.11
CA GLU A 235 -12.79 5.96 20.43
C GLU A 235 -13.91 6.95 20.74
N THR A 236 -13.64 8.25 20.54
CA THR A 236 -14.62 9.32 20.71
C THR A 236 -15.85 9.08 19.83
N LEU A 237 -15.66 8.84 18.53
CA LEU A 237 -16.76 8.59 17.59
C LEU A 237 -17.54 7.32 17.93
N SER A 238 -16.86 6.28 18.43
CA SER A 238 -17.50 5.02 18.82
C SER A 238 -18.47 5.18 19.99
N SER A 239 -18.20 6.14 20.88
CA SER A 239 -19.04 6.44 22.05
C SER A 239 -20.33 7.21 21.71
N ILE A 240 -20.36 7.91 20.57
CA ILE A 240 -21.46 8.81 20.18
C ILE A 240 -22.30 8.28 19.01
N LYS A 241 -21.74 7.38 18.19
CA LYS A 241 -22.43 6.84 17.02
C LYS A 241 -23.63 5.99 17.44
N LYS A 242 -24.61 5.85 16.54
CA LYS A 242 -25.69 4.85 16.68
C LYS A 242 -25.12 3.43 16.65
N LYS A 243 -25.87 2.49 17.22
CA LYS A 243 -25.43 1.10 17.37
C LYS A 243 -25.19 0.43 16.01
N GLU A 244 -26.07 0.71 15.05
CA GLU A 244 -26.06 0.20 13.69
C GLU A 244 -25.00 0.86 12.78
N THR A 245 -24.49 2.03 13.16
CA THR A 245 -23.49 2.76 12.37
C THR A 245 -22.17 2.01 12.31
N GLN A 246 -21.66 1.81 11.11
CA GLN A 246 -20.38 1.18 10.83
C GLN A 246 -19.42 2.15 10.17
N PHE A 247 -18.14 2.05 10.52
CA PHE A 247 -17.11 2.90 9.93
C PHE A 247 -16.27 2.19 8.86
N HIS A 248 -15.89 2.96 7.85
CA HIS A 248 -14.84 2.65 6.89
C HIS A 248 -13.69 3.64 7.04
N LEU A 249 -12.44 3.18 7.10
CA LEU A 249 -11.26 4.07 7.10
C LEU A 249 -10.75 4.26 5.68
N LEU A 250 -10.81 5.50 5.17
CA LEU A 250 -10.44 5.82 3.79
C LEU A 250 -8.94 6.09 3.66
N GLY A 251 -8.26 5.33 2.80
CA GLY A 251 -6.84 5.49 2.46
C GLY A 251 -5.86 5.16 3.59
N ILE A 252 -6.33 4.64 4.73
CA ILE A 252 -5.50 4.35 5.90
C ILE A 252 -5.90 3.03 6.59
N CYS A 253 -4.95 2.10 6.63
CA CYS A 253 -5.07 0.87 7.41
C CYS A 253 -3.72 0.51 8.03
N ARG A 254 -3.62 0.60 9.36
CA ARG A 254 -2.49 0.09 10.14
C ARG A 254 -2.89 -1.25 10.73
N PHE A 255 -2.45 -2.34 10.09
CA PHE A 255 -2.96 -3.69 10.33
C PHE A 255 -2.78 -4.14 11.80
N GLU A 256 -1.75 -3.66 12.48
CA GLU A 256 -1.52 -3.93 13.91
C GLU A 256 -2.62 -3.37 14.83
N ASN A 257 -3.42 -2.41 14.35
CA ASN A 257 -4.48 -1.75 15.13
C ASN A 257 -5.89 -2.26 14.79
N ILE A 258 -6.03 -3.29 13.94
CA ILE A 258 -7.34 -3.88 13.59
C ILE A 258 -8.20 -4.21 14.83
N PRO A 259 -7.66 -4.78 15.93
CA PRO A 259 -8.47 -5.04 17.12
C PRO A 259 -9.11 -3.77 17.71
N ALA A 260 -8.35 -2.68 17.75
CA ALA A 260 -8.84 -1.39 18.23
C ALA A 260 -9.86 -0.79 17.25
N TYR A 261 -9.59 -0.84 15.95
CA TYR A 261 -10.53 -0.38 14.91
C TYR A 261 -11.88 -1.08 15.03
N ALA A 262 -11.87 -2.40 15.12
CA ALA A 262 -13.07 -3.21 15.28
C ALA A 262 -13.82 -2.90 16.59
N LYS A 263 -13.11 -2.72 17.71
CA LYS A 263 -13.71 -2.28 18.98
C LYS A 263 -14.46 -0.95 18.82
N TYR A 264 -13.92 -0.03 18.02
CA TYR A 264 -14.49 1.29 17.78
C TYR A 264 -15.52 1.33 16.64
N GLY A 265 -15.94 0.18 16.12
CA GLY A 265 -17.01 0.07 15.12
C GLY A 265 -16.56 0.21 13.67
N VAL A 266 -15.25 0.16 13.40
CA VAL A 266 -14.72 0.05 12.04
C VAL A 266 -14.91 -1.37 11.53
N THR A 267 -15.58 -1.51 10.39
CA THR A 267 -15.83 -2.81 9.73
C THR A 267 -15.07 -2.96 8.41
N SER A 268 -14.44 -1.88 7.94
CA SER A 268 -13.59 -1.95 6.75
C SER A 268 -12.56 -0.83 6.69
N ALA A 269 -11.53 -1.03 5.88
CA ALA A 269 -10.56 -0.01 5.53
C ALA A 269 -9.98 -0.31 4.14
N ASP A 270 -9.51 0.72 3.45
CA ASP A 270 -8.66 0.56 2.27
C ASP A 270 -7.25 1.09 2.51
N SER A 271 -6.28 0.50 1.83
CA SER A 271 -4.91 1.02 1.84
C SER A 271 -4.04 0.40 0.76
N THR A 272 -3.17 1.21 0.17
CA THR A 272 -2.07 0.76 -0.70
C THR A 272 -0.76 0.55 0.06
N SER A 273 -0.76 0.76 1.38
CA SER A 273 0.44 0.67 2.23
C SER A 273 1.25 -0.63 2.06
N PRO A 274 0.65 -1.82 1.88
CA PRO A 274 1.43 -3.05 1.71
C PRO A 274 2.24 -3.04 0.41
N LEU A 275 1.62 -2.57 -0.67
CA LEU A 275 2.27 -2.43 -1.96
C LEU A 275 3.36 -1.36 -1.91
N MET A 276 3.07 -0.20 -1.32
CA MET A 276 4.01 0.93 -1.24
C MET A 276 5.27 0.58 -0.42
N GLN A 277 5.14 -0.22 0.64
CA GLN A 277 6.28 -0.79 1.37
C GLN A 277 7.18 -1.62 0.46
N GLY A 278 6.58 -2.46 -0.39
CA GLY A 278 7.31 -3.26 -1.37
C GLY A 278 7.93 -2.41 -2.48
N ILE A 279 7.27 -1.34 -2.93
CA ILE A 279 7.78 -0.51 -4.01
C ILE A 279 8.91 0.40 -3.55
N LYS A 280 8.78 1.01 -2.37
CA LYS A 280 9.69 2.06 -1.88
C LYS A 280 10.69 1.58 -0.82
N ALA A 281 10.55 0.35 -0.31
CA ALA A 281 11.37 -0.18 0.79
C ALA A 281 11.42 0.76 2.02
N GLY A 282 10.28 1.40 2.33
CA GLY A 282 10.08 2.23 3.51
C GLY A 282 9.13 1.59 4.52
N LYS A 283 8.86 2.27 5.63
CA LYS A 283 7.93 1.83 6.68
C LYS A 283 6.54 2.42 6.42
N TYR A 284 5.65 1.61 5.88
CA TYR A 284 4.26 1.96 5.55
C TYR A 284 3.23 1.17 6.37
N PHE A 285 3.58 -0.02 6.87
CA PHE A 285 2.80 -0.81 7.82
C PHE A 285 3.73 -1.66 8.71
N GLU A 286 3.23 -2.09 9.87
CA GLU A 286 3.94 -2.98 10.79
C GLU A 286 3.02 -4.07 11.34
N PHE A 287 3.63 -5.06 11.97
CA PHE A 287 2.95 -6.09 12.76
C PHE A 287 3.62 -6.14 14.13
N ASN A 288 2.85 -6.36 15.19
CA ASN A 288 3.38 -6.45 16.57
C ASN A 288 3.79 -7.89 16.96
N ASP A 289 4.04 -8.77 15.99
CA ASP A 289 4.34 -10.20 16.20
C ASP A 289 5.76 -10.52 15.68
N ASP A 290 6.58 -11.15 16.52
CA ASP A 290 7.95 -11.56 16.22
C ASP A 290 8.06 -12.47 14.98
N ALA A 291 7.03 -13.27 14.71
CA ALA A 291 6.97 -14.14 13.52
C ALA A 291 6.88 -13.34 12.21
N HIS A 292 6.50 -12.06 12.26
CA HIS A 292 6.26 -11.20 11.10
C HIS A 292 7.41 -10.21 10.80
N GLU A 293 8.36 -10.01 11.72
CA GLU A 293 9.60 -9.24 11.42
C GLU A 293 10.38 -9.87 10.25
N LEU A 294 10.25 -11.19 10.07
CA LEU A 294 10.91 -11.93 9.00
C LEU A 294 10.32 -11.66 7.62
N ILE A 295 9.04 -11.29 7.54
CA ILE A 295 8.39 -10.89 6.28
C ILE A 295 8.73 -9.43 5.94
N GLN A 296 8.90 -8.57 6.95
CA GLN A 296 9.43 -7.21 6.75
C GLN A 296 10.89 -7.21 6.25
N SER A 297 11.61 -8.32 6.44
CA SER A 297 13.00 -8.46 6.01
C SER A 297 13.20 -8.68 4.51
N LEU A 298 12.14 -8.50 3.70
CA LEU A 298 12.20 -8.32 2.24
C LEU A 298 13.04 -7.11 1.79
N SER A 299 13.93 -6.56 2.59
CA SER A 299 14.71 -5.36 2.31
C SER A 299 16.12 -5.66 1.81
N ILE A 300 16.33 -6.80 1.16
CA ILE A 300 17.58 -7.02 0.40
C ILE A 300 17.58 -6.07 -0.78
N ARG A 301 18.53 -5.13 -0.77
CA ARG A 301 18.70 -4.09 -1.79
C ARG A 301 19.86 -4.44 -2.70
N ILE A 302 19.55 -4.78 -3.95
CA ILE A 302 20.52 -4.96 -5.02
C ILE A 302 20.11 -4.05 -6.16
N ARG A 303 20.18 -2.73 -5.92
CA ARG A 303 19.91 -1.71 -6.94
C ARG A 303 20.80 -1.96 -8.14
N GLN A 304 20.29 -1.77 -9.35
CA GLN A 304 21.09 -2.01 -10.53
C GLN A 304 22.22 -0.98 -10.63
N CYS A 305 23.45 -1.42 -10.89
CA CYS A 305 24.59 -0.51 -10.98
C CYS A 305 24.35 0.57 -12.04
N ASP A 306 23.74 0.21 -13.16
CA ASP A 306 23.41 1.07 -14.31
C ASP A 306 22.19 1.98 -14.10
N HIS A 307 21.49 1.89 -12.96
CA HIS A 307 20.37 2.76 -12.67
C HIS A 307 20.84 4.19 -12.35
N ASP A 308 20.17 5.21 -12.90
CA ASP A 308 20.54 6.64 -12.77
C ASP A 308 20.86 7.08 -11.34
N ASN A 309 19.99 6.74 -10.37
CA ASN A 309 20.22 7.06 -8.96
C ASN A 309 21.50 6.45 -8.38
N VAL A 310 21.89 5.24 -8.83
CA VAL A 310 23.14 4.59 -8.40
C VAL A 310 24.32 5.23 -9.11
N GLN A 311 24.21 5.54 -10.41
CA GLN A 311 25.24 6.26 -11.16
C GLN A 311 25.55 7.63 -10.53
N LYS A 312 24.51 8.42 -10.23
CA LYS A 312 24.66 9.71 -9.52
C LYS A 312 25.36 9.57 -8.17
N LEU A 313 25.07 8.50 -7.42
CA LEU A 313 25.75 8.21 -6.16
C LEU A 313 27.22 7.87 -6.38
N ILE A 314 27.52 7.00 -7.35
CA ILE A 314 28.90 6.61 -7.71
C ILE A 314 29.70 7.85 -8.10
N ASP A 315 29.14 8.70 -8.96
CA ASP A 315 29.78 9.91 -9.43
C ASP A 315 30.08 10.91 -8.31
N LYS A 316 29.16 11.02 -7.34
CA LYS A 316 29.29 11.90 -6.18
C LYS A 316 30.33 11.38 -5.17
N HIS A 317 30.43 10.07 -4.98
CA HIS A 317 31.22 9.44 -3.91
C HIS A 317 32.39 8.58 -4.45
N ARG A 318 33.00 8.98 -5.57
CA ARG A 318 34.02 8.15 -6.26
C ARG A 318 35.20 7.79 -5.37
N HIS A 319 35.69 8.77 -4.61
CA HIS A 319 36.88 8.61 -3.77
C HIS A 319 36.59 7.75 -2.53
N GLU A 320 35.44 7.98 -1.90
CA GLU A 320 34.97 7.24 -0.73
C GLU A 320 34.71 5.78 -1.08
N ILE A 321 34.07 5.51 -2.23
CA ILE A 321 33.86 4.15 -2.72
C ILE A 321 35.21 3.44 -2.94
N ARG A 322 36.19 4.11 -3.55
CA ARG A 322 37.53 3.51 -3.76
C ARG A 322 38.24 3.19 -2.46
N SER A 323 38.27 4.15 -1.54
CA SER A 323 38.85 3.97 -0.21
C SER A 323 38.17 2.80 0.52
N LEU A 324 36.84 2.71 0.42
CA LEU A 324 36.06 1.64 1.01
C LEU A 324 36.36 0.28 0.39
N VAL A 325 36.52 0.18 -0.93
CA VAL A 325 36.92 -1.06 -1.62
C VAL A 325 38.29 -1.54 -1.16
N VAL A 326 39.28 -0.64 -1.06
CA VAL A 326 40.62 -0.97 -0.55
C VAL A 326 40.54 -1.46 0.90
N LYS A 327 39.78 -0.76 1.75
CA LYS A 327 39.56 -1.18 3.14
C LYS A 327 38.91 -2.57 3.22
N MET A 328 37.92 -2.83 2.38
CA MET A 328 37.25 -4.14 2.32
C MET A 328 38.19 -5.25 1.86
N LEU A 329 39.11 -4.99 0.93
CA LEU A 329 40.15 -5.95 0.53
C LEU A 329 41.06 -6.30 1.72
N ASN A 330 41.61 -5.28 2.39
CA ASN A 330 42.52 -5.46 3.52
C ASN A 330 41.89 -6.19 4.70
N ASN A 331 40.59 -5.98 4.93
CA ASN A 331 39.83 -6.61 6.00
C ASN A 331 39.25 -7.99 5.62
N ASN A 332 39.54 -8.50 4.41
CA ASN A 332 38.93 -9.72 3.89
C ASN A 332 37.38 -9.69 3.92
N GLU A 333 36.80 -8.56 3.50
CA GLU A 333 35.36 -8.30 3.41
C GLU A 333 34.81 -8.45 1.98
N ILE A 334 35.65 -8.68 0.98
CA ILE A 334 35.28 -9.14 -0.38
C ILE A 334 36.10 -10.36 -0.80
N ASP A 335 35.57 -11.20 -1.70
CA ASP A 335 36.25 -12.41 -2.21
C ASP A 335 36.74 -12.27 -3.66
N ILE A 336 36.45 -11.15 -4.31
CA ILE A 336 36.86 -10.87 -5.69
C ILE A 336 38.05 -9.92 -5.70
N ASP A 337 38.94 -10.10 -6.68
CA ASP A 337 40.07 -9.21 -6.87
C ASP A 337 39.62 -7.90 -7.55
N LEU A 338 39.80 -6.79 -6.82
CA LEU A 338 39.58 -5.42 -7.29
C LEU A 338 40.84 -4.55 -7.08
N SER A 339 42.01 -5.17 -6.90
CA SER A 339 43.28 -4.49 -6.63
C SER A 339 43.88 -3.79 -7.87
N ASN A 340 43.39 -4.12 -9.07
CA ASN A 340 43.85 -3.51 -10.31
C ASN A 340 43.48 -2.01 -10.36
N ASN A 341 44.51 -1.17 -10.29
CA ASN A 341 44.38 0.29 -10.32
C ASN A 341 43.78 0.85 -11.62
N ALA A 342 43.80 0.09 -12.73
CA ALA A 342 43.19 0.50 -14.00
C ALA A 342 41.66 0.36 -14.02
N LEU A 343 41.06 -0.43 -13.11
CA LEU A 343 39.60 -0.53 -13.00
C LEU A 343 39.04 0.85 -12.69
N SER A 344 37.91 1.22 -13.29
CA SER A 344 37.17 2.42 -12.90
C SER A 344 36.34 2.18 -11.62
N THR A 345 35.92 3.24 -10.91
CA THR A 345 35.05 3.08 -9.74
C THR A 345 33.72 2.41 -10.12
N ASN A 346 33.17 2.78 -11.28
CA ASN A 346 31.97 2.18 -11.84
C ASN A 346 32.16 0.67 -12.08
N GLU A 347 33.28 0.29 -12.70
CA GLU A 347 33.60 -1.11 -12.95
C GLU A 347 33.77 -1.92 -11.65
N CYS A 348 34.40 -1.35 -10.62
CA CYS A 348 34.47 -1.99 -9.30
C CYS A 348 33.08 -2.27 -8.73
N VAL A 349 32.17 -1.27 -8.77
CA VAL A 349 30.79 -1.44 -8.30
C VAL A 349 30.04 -2.47 -9.14
N LYS A 350 30.24 -2.49 -10.46
CA LYS A 350 29.61 -3.47 -11.37
C LYS A 350 30.09 -4.91 -11.12
N ARG A 351 31.38 -5.08 -10.81
CA ARG A 351 31.96 -6.38 -10.45
C ARG A 351 31.40 -6.87 -9.10
N LEU A 352 31.28 -5.99 -8.11
CA LEU A 352 30.62 -6.30 -6.83
C LEU A 352 29.14 -6.69 -7.01
N GLU A 353 28.41 -5.98 -7.88
CA GLU A 353 27.02 -6.33 -8.23
C GLU A 353 26.96 -7.76 -8.81
N THR A 354 27.83 -8.05 -9.77
CA THR A 354 27.85 -9.33 -10.49
C THR A 354 28.19 -10.49 -9.55
N ASP A 355 29.17 -10.31 -8.67
CA ASP A 355 29.53 -11.30 -7.64
C ASP A 355 28.38 -11.55 -6.65
N CYS A 356 27.76 -10.47 -6.15
CA CYS A 356 26.62 -10.54 -5.25
C CYS A 356 25.46 -11.33 -5.88
N ILE A 357 25.08 -11.02 -7.12
CA ILE A 357 24.00 -11.71 -7.83
C ILE A 357 24.35 -13.19 -8.06
N LYS A 358 25.58 -13.49 -8.49
CA LYS A 358 26.03 -14.87 -8.73
C LYS A 358 25.91 -15.71 -7.47
N LYS A 359 26.47 -15.22 -6.35
CA LYS A 359 26.45 -15.93 -5.06
C LYS A 359 25.04 -16.04 -4.50
N LEU A 360 24.22 -14.99 -4.62
CA LEU A 360 22.84 -15.04 -4.15
C LEU A 360 21.99 -16.06 -4.93
N LYS A 361 22.18 -16.18 -6.24
CA LYS A 361 21.53 -17.22 -7.06
C LYS A 361 21.95 -18.62 -6.62
N GLN A 362 23.24 -18.84 -6.40
CA GLN A 362 23.75 -20.12 -5.93
C GLN A 362 23.19 -20.45 -4.53
N TYR A 363 23.20 -19.48 -3.61
CA TYR A 363 22.64 -19.63 -2.27
C TYR A 363 21.13 -19.90 -2.28
N ASP A 364 20.39 -19.25 -3.17
CA ASP A 364 18.97 -19.52 -3.36
C ASP A 364 18.75 -20.98 -3.80
N ALA A 365 19.55 -21.48 -4.74
CA ALA A 365 19.45 -22.85 -5.22
C ALA A 365 19.85 -23.91 -4.16
N THR A 366 21.02 -23.76 -3.52
CA THR A 366 21.62 -24.83 -2.70
C THR A 366 21.46 -24.61 -1.20
N GLY A 367 21.41 -23.35 -0.74
CA GLY A 367 21.53 -23.01 0.68
C GLY A 367 22.96 -23.09 1.23
N GLU A 368 23.96 -23.34 0.39
CA GLU A 368 25.36 -23.47 0.77
C GLU A 368 26.14 -22.16 0.64
N HIS A 369 27.31 -22.05 1.27
CA HIS A 369 28.19 -20.87 1.19
C HIS A 369 27.54 -19.56 1.67
N PHE A 370 26.74 -19.63 2.75
CA PHE A 370 26.13 -18.48 3.40
C PHE A 370 27.12 -17.32 3.63
N ASN A 371 28.29 -17.61 4.21
CA ASN A 371 29.27 -16.57 4.56
C ASN A 371 29.74 -15.78 3.34
N ALA A 372 30.05 -16.45 2.23
CA ALA A 372 30.49 -15.81 0.99
C ALA A 372 29.36 -14.96 0.37
N THR A 373 28.13 -15.46 0.40
CA THR A 373 26.94 -14.74 -0.12
C THR A 373 26.65 -13.49 0.70
N PHE A 374 26.64 -13.62 2.03
CA PHE A 374 26.40 -12.51 2.93
C PHE A 374 27.50 -11.44 2.81
N LYS A 375 28.76 -11.88 2.71
CA LYS A 375 29.92 -11.02 2.48
C LYS A 375 29.78 -10.19 1.19
N ALA A 376 29.44 -10.83 0.07
CA ALA A 376 29.22 -10.16 -1.21
C ALA A 376 28.04 -9.18 -1.19
N LEU A 377 26.93 -9.56 -0.56
CA LEU A 377 25.76 -8.68 -0.41
C LEU A 377 26.10 -7.43 0.40
N MET A 378 26.76 -7.59 1.55
CA MET A 378 27.15 -6.46 2.40
C MET A 378 28.17 -5.55 1.72
N ALA A 379 29.12 -6.10 0.97
CA ALA A 379 30.06 -5.30 0.19
C ALA A 379 29.34 -4.43 -0.87
N TYR A 380 28.35 -5.00 -1.56
CA TYR A 380 27.58 -4.25 -2.56
C TYR A 380 26.65 -3.20 -1.92
N GLU A 381 25.99 -3.52 -0.81
CA GLU A 381 25.14 -2.56 -0.10
C GLU A 381 25.94 -1.35 0.39
N LYS A 382 27.16 -1.57 0.90
CA LYS A 382 28.09 -0.52 1.36
C LYS A 382 28.43 0.49 0.26
N VAL A 383 28.76 0.02 -0.94
CA VAL A 383 29.17 0.92 -2.05
C VAL A 383 27.98 1.57 -2.77
N THR A 384 26.76 1.11 -2.51
CA THR A 384 25.55 1.65 -3.16
C THR A 384 24.66 2.45 -2.21
N THR A 385 24.99 2.58 -0.92
CA THR A 385 24.16 3.26 0.07
C THR A 385 24.88 4.47 0.65
N ALA A 386 24.26 5.65 0.51
CA ALA A 386 24.85 6.92 0.91
C ALA A 386 25.30 6.96 2.38
N ASP A 387 24.57 6.32 3.29
CA ASP A 387 24.92 6.28 4.72
C ASP A 387 26.23 5.53 5.01
N HIS A 388 26.70 4.67 4.12
CA HIS A 388 28.01 4.01 4.22
C HIS A 388 29.15 4.83 3.61
N LEU A 389 28.83 5.89 2.86
CA LEU A 389 29.78 6.73 2.11
C LEU A 389 29.95 8.13 2.70
N ALA A 390 29.14 8.46 3.71
CA ALA A 390 29.22 9.71 4.45
C ALA A 390 29.81 9.48 5.86
N GLU A 391 30.12 10.57 6.58
CA GLU A 391 30.48 10.47 7.99
C GLU A 391 29.36 9.80 8.79
N ILE A 392 29.73 8.74 9.50
CA ILE A 392 28.78 7.90 10.22
C ILE A 392 28.63 8.40 11.65
N THR A 393 27.44 8.90 11.98
CA THR A 393 27.08 9.19 13.37
C THR A 393 26.79 7.89 14.15
N PRO A 394 26.94 7.86 15.48
CA PRO A 394 26.62 6.68 16.29
C PRO A 394 25.19 6.16 16.07
N VAL A 395 24.22 7.07 15.89
CA VAL A 395 22.82 6.73 15.60
C VAL A 395 22.69 6.01 14.26
N LYS A 396 23.33 6.53 13.19
CA LYS A 396 23.34 5.88 11.88
C LYS A 396 24.03 4.53 11.92
N GLN A 397 25.14 4.41 12.64
CA GLN A 397 25.84 3.12 12.81
C GLN A 397 24.94 2.06 13.46
N ALA A 398 24.16 2.45 14.48
CA ALA A 398 23.21 1.54 15.14
C ALA A 398 22.11 1.06 14.17
N ILE A 399 21.57 1.95 13.33
CA ILE A 399 20.57 1.61 12.30
C ILE A 399 21.16 0.62 11.29
N LEU A 400 22.35 0.91 10.74
CA LEU A 400 23.02 0.05 9.77
C LEU A 400 23.34 -1.34 10.36
N ASN A 401 23.74 -1.40 11.64
CA ASN A 401 23.98 -2.68 12.33
C ASN A 401 22.68 -3.48 12.49
N LYS A 402 21.56 -2.81 12.82
CA LYS A 402 20.24 -3.45 12.92
C LYS A 402 19.80 -4.00 11.57
N ASP A 403 19.96 -3.23 10.50
CA ASP A 403 19.62 -3.67 9.14
C ASP A 403 20.49 -4.85 8.69
N LYS A 404 21.79 -4.80 8.96
CA LYS A 404 22.71 -5.92 8.71
C LYS A 404 22.27 -7.21 9.44
N LEU A 405 21.86 -7.11 10.70
CA LEU A 405 21.35 -8.25 11.47
C LEU A 405 20.04 -8.80 10.89
N ARG A 406 19.13 -7.91 10.45
CA ARG A 406 17.88 -8.30 9.79
C ARG A 406 18.14 -9.06 8.48
N VAL A 407 19.02 -8.54 7.63
CA VAL A 407 19.43 -9.21 6.38
C VAL A 407 20.09 -10.56 6.66
N LYS A 408 20.95 -10.63 7.69
CA LYS A 408 21.58 -11.88 8.14
C LYS A 408 20.53 -12.92 8.54
N LYS A 409 19.57 -12.53 9.37
CA LYS A 409 18.47 -13.39 9.86
C LYS A 409 17.62 -13.90 8.68
N PHE A 410 17.20 -12.99 7.79
CA PHE A 410 16.42 -13.35 6.60
C PHE A 410 17.11 -14.41 5.74
N LEU A 411 18.40 -14.20 5.42
CA LEU A 411 19.14 -15.13 4.58
C LEU A 411 19.35 -16.48 5.26
N LEU A 412 19.58 -16.52 6.59
CA LEU A 412 19.73 -17.78 7.32
C LEU A 412 18.42 -18.57 7.40
N GLU A 413 17.31 -17.90 7.69
CA GLU A 413 16.02 -18.56 7.86
C GLU A 413 15.35 -18.92 6.53
N ARG A 414 15.76 -18.29 5.42
CA ARG A 414 15.29 -18.55 4.05
C ARG A 414 13.75 -18.61 3.93
N PRO A 415 12.98 -17.65 4.50
CA PRO A 415 11.53 -17.79 4.58
C PRO A 415 10.83 -17.77 3.22
N TRP A 416 11.46 -17.24 2.18
CA TRP A 416 10.92 -17.29 0.83
C TRP A 416 10.82 -18.73 0.30
N LYS A 417 11.60 -19.68 0.82
CA LYS A 417 11.53 -21.10 0.45
C LYS A 417 10.32 -21.83 1.03
N THR A 418 9.80 -21.35 2.15
CA THR A 418 8.61 -21.94 2.82
C THR A 418 7.34 -21.13 2.54
N CYS A 419 7.48 -19.94 1.95
CA CYS A 419 6.36 -19.07 1.61
C CYS A 419 5.58 -19.60 0.39
N THR A 420 4.28 -19.78 0.57
CA THR A 420 3.34 -20.32 -0.44
C THR A 420 2.55 -19.22 -1.17
N CYS A 421 3.01 -17.97 -1.15
CA CYS A 421 2.24 -16.86 -1.73
C CYS A 421 2.13 -16.91 -3.27
N GLY A 422 2.89 -17.77 -3.96
CA GLY A 422 2.99 -17.80 -5.43
C GLY A 422 4.12 -16.93 -5.98
N VAL A 423 4.39 -15.76 -5.38
CA VAL A 423 5.51 -14.88 -5.80
C VAL A 423 6.87 -15.43 -5.33
N CYS A 424 6.99 -15.77 -4.04
CA CYS A 424 8.25 -16.23 -3.44
C CYS A 424 8.74 -17.58 -3.96
N GLU A 425 7.83 -18.41 -4.49
CA GLU A 425 8.14 -19.72 -5.05
C GLU A 425 9.08 -19.65 -6.25
N SER A 426 9.08 -18.50 -6.94
CA SER A 426 10.01 -18.21 -8.04
C SER A 426 11.43 -17.85 -7.56
N GLY A 427 11.71 -17.93 -6.26
CA GLY A 427 13.02 -17.67 -5.68
C GLY A 427 13.28 -16.21 -5.30
N ILE A 428 14.38 -15.99 -4.58
CA ILE A 428 14.69 -14.70 -3.93
C ILE A 428 14.84 -13.55 -4.93
N MET A 429 15.34 -13.85 -6.14
CA MET A 429 15.59 -12.84 -7.18
C MET A 429 14.32 -12.16 -7.68
N ASN A 430 13.14 -12.73 -7.39
CA ASN A 430 11.85 -12.13 -7.73
C ASN A 430 11.29 -11.21 -6.63
N ILE A 431 11.93 -11.17 -5.46
CA ILE A 431 11.47 -10.44 -4.27
C ILE A 431 12.56 -9.57 -3.62
N ILE A 432 13.64 -9.25 -4.36
CA ILE A 432 14.66 -8.27 -3.94
C ILE A 432 14.30 -6.87 -4.42
N PHE A 433 14.76 -5.84 -3.70
CA PHE A 433 14.67 -4.47 -4.16
C PHE A 433 15.72 -4.21 -5.24
N ARG A 434 15.29 -4.19 -6.50
CA ARG A 434 16.19 -4.12 -7.67
C ARG A 434 15.59 -3.37 -8.84
N SER A 435 14.45 -3.82 -9.36
CA SER A 435 13.76 -3.22 -10.51
C SER A 435 12.27 -3.03 -10.21
N ASN A 436 11.57 -2.24 -11.03
CA ASN A 436 10.14 -1.98 -10.82
C ASN A 436 9.32 -3.28 -10.69
N GLN A 437 9.63 -4.31 -11.48
CA GLN A 437 8.89 -5.58 -11.44
C GLN A 437 9.14 -6.35 -10.13
N THR A 438 10.40 -6.47 -9.67
CA THR A 438 10.67 -7.13 -8.39
C THR A 438 10.13 -6.34 -7.20
N ASN A 439 10.18 -5.00 -7.27
CA ASN A 439 9.64 -4.12 -6.24
C ASN A 439 8.12 -4.24 -6.10
N ARG A 440 7.40 -4.31 -7.22
CA ARG A 440 5.95 -4.55 -7.22
C ARG A 440 5.59 -5.96 -6.75
N ARG A 441 6.34 -6.98 -7.18
CA ARG A 441 6.19 -8.37 -6.70
C ARG A 441 6.36 -8.49 -5.17
N ARG A 442 7.31 -7.75 -4.57
CA ARG A 442 7.43 -7.62 -3.11
C ARG A 442 6.18 -7.00 -2.48
N GLY A 443 5.64 -5.96 -3.10
CA GLY A 443 4.40 -5.33 -2.67
C GLY A 443 3.21 -6.29 -2.74
N ILE A 444 3.12 -7.09 -3.79
CA ILE A 444 2.09 -8.12 -3.97
C ILE A 444 2.24 -9.21 -2.90
N HIS A 445 3.46 -9.66 -2.61
CA HIS A 445 3.70 -10.55 -1.48
C HIS A 445 3.20 -9.95 -0.16
N ASN A 446 3.47 -8.67 0.10
CA ASN A 446 3.01 -7.99 1.31
C ASN A 446 1.47 -8.02 1.42
N LEU A 447 0.73 -7.90 0.31
CA LEU A 447 -0.74 -8.02 0.30
C LEU A 447 -1.20 -9.38 0.86
N ALA A 448 -0.57 -10.48 0.42
CA ALA A 448 -0.88 -11.81 0.96
C ALA A 448 -0.60 -11.89 2.47
N MET A 449 0.50 -11.28 2.93
CA MET A 449 0.90 -11.35 4.33
C MET A 449 -0.02 -10.52 5.24
N VAL A 450 -0.42 -9.31 4.82
CA VAL A 450 -1.36 -8.50 5.60
C VAL A 450 -2.75 -9.11 5.67
N THR A 451 -3.19 -9.78 4.60
CA THR A 451 -4.49 -10.46 4.61
C THR A 451 -4.48 -11.67 5.51
N LYS A 452 -3.43 -12.50 5.45
CA LYS A 452 -3.25 -13.62 6.39
C LYS A 452 -3.19 -13.14 7.85
N HIS A 453 -2.49 -12.04 8.11
CA HIS A 453 -2.41 -11.45 9.45
C HIS A 453 -3.79 -10.95 9.92
N LYS A 454 -4.48 -10.17 9.10
CA LYS A 454 -5.83 -9.66 9.35
C LYS A 454 -6.79 -10.81 9.68
N ASP A 455 -6.79 -11.87 8.88
CA ASP A 455 -7.69 -13.02 9.09
C ASP A 455 -7.38 -13.73 10.41
N LYS A 456 -6.10 -13.98 10.72
CA LYS A 456 -5.67 -14.53 12.02
C LYS A 456 -6.17 -13.67 13.19
N VAL A 457 -5.94 -12.37 13.13
CA VAL A 457 -6.36 -11.42 14.18
C VAL A 457 -7.87 -11.46 14.39
N ILE A 458 -8.64 -11.50 13.29
CA ILE A 458 -10.10 -11.55 13.37
C ILE A 458 -10.59 -12.89 13.96
N ASP A 459 -9.95 -14.01 13.63
CA ASP A 459 -10.32 -15.31 14.18
C ASP A 459 -9.95 -15.46 15.66
N ASP A 460 -8.81 -14.90 16.09
CA ASP A 460 -8.40 -14.82 17.50
C ASP A 460 -9.40 -13.97 18.30
N MET A 461 -9.87 -12.86 17.74
CA MET A 461 -10.91 -12.03 18.35
C MET A 461 -12.24 -12.79 18.50
N LYS A 462 -12.70 -13.49 17.45
CA LYS A 462 -13.93 -14.31 17.52
C LYS A 462 -13.82 -15.38 18.62
N SER A 463 -12.68 -16.06 18.69
CA SER A 463 -12.43 -17.11 19.70
C SER A 463 -12.46 -16.55 21.13
N THR A 464 -11.91 -15.36 21.34
CA THR A 464 -11.92 -14.67 22.63
C THR A 464 -13.33 -14.25 23.04
N MET A 465 -14.13 -13.72 22.11
CA MET A 465 -15.53 -13.37 22.37
C MET A 465 -16.40 -14.59 22.73
N ILE A 466 -16.18 -15.72 22.07
CA ILE A 466 -16.90 -16.97 22.39
C ILE A 466 -16.55 -17.44 23.81
N LYS A 467 -15.29 -17.33 24.22
CA LYS A 467 -14.85 -17.70 25.58
C LYS A 467 -15.39 -16.75 26.66
N ALA A 468 -15.52 -15.45 26.37
CA ALA A 468 -16.07 -14.49 27.34
C ALA A 468 -17.58 -14.60 27.55
N ASN A 469 -18.30 -15.20 26.58
CA ASN A 469 -19.76 -15.42 26.64
C ASN A 469 -20.14 -16.82 27.17
N LYS A 470 -19.17 -17.66 27.50
CA LYS A 470 -19.34 -18.94 28.19
C LYS A 470 -18.92 -18.77 29.64
#